data_AF-A0A418R088-F1
#
_entry.id   AF-A0A418R088-F1
#
_cell.length_a   1.000
_cell.length_b   1.000
_cell.length_c   1.000
_cell.angle_alpha   90.00
_cell.angle_beta   90.00
_cell.angle_gamma   90.00
#
_symmetry.space_group_name_H-M   'P 1'
#
loop_
_entity.id
_entity.type
_entity.pdbx_description
1 polymer ?
#
loop_
_entity_poly.entity_id
_entity_poly.type
_entity_poly.pdbx_seq_one_letter_code
_entity_poly.pdbx_strand_id
1 'polypeptide(L)'
;MSDFPAAVPARFEPEGLLETVLDVSLTPLLLLRPWSGRAGPAEPAAEATDFALDYLNPAGQRLLALPAHPGGTLRTHFPGPVAAALLAFCRRQCGPNPTAGLVLSYPGPNHPLRVAARRHGEHLVISLLQEAGMLEEDAAEVIDTQAQTSNQALLRTQQQLRQLSEALASQAREHTRQLRQARAEADRQQQRLERFFRQAPAAICVLDGPDLVFELINPAYQQLFPGRRLLHRPLLEALPELAGQPVWQALQQVYMSGETHEEIGTRIPIARTEGGPLQEYYFHHIQQARYNDQGQIDGIIVFAIDMTEHVRVRERVQGLQAQVQAGTRRLAQERETFYQAFARTPAAICILRGPEHRLEYFNAAYEQLFPDRQLRGRPVAEAQPEAVAQGFVALLDQVYQTGETY
;
A
#
# COMPACT_ATOMS: atom_id res chain seq x y z
N MET A 1 -73.19 -59.15 19.97
CA MET A 1 -72.35 -58.69 18.84
C MET A 1 -71.94 -57.27 19.17
N SER A 2 -70.72 -57.08 19.68
CA SER A 2 -70.20 -55.73 20.01
C SER A 2 -69.48 -55.19 18.78
N ASP A 3 -69.96 -54.06 18.27
CA ASP A 3 -69.44 -53.33 17.13
C ASP A 3 -67.92 -53.14 17.19
N PHE A 4 -67.24 -53.82 16.28
CA PHE A 4 -65.92 -53.40 15.82
C PHE A 4 -66.15 -52.16 14.94
N PRO A 5 -65.38 -51.06 15.08
CA PRO A 5 -65.60 -49.86 14.26
C PRO A 5 -65.57 -50.24 12.78
N ALA A 6 -66.70 -50.02 12.12
CA ALA A 6 -66.91 -50.26 10.71
C ALA A 6 -66.01 -49.32 9.90
N ALA A 7 -64.81 -49.80 9.55
CA ALA A 7 -64.03 -49.49 8.34
C ALA A 7 -62.55 -49.81 8.57
N VAL A 8 -62.18 -51.10 8.62
CA VAL A 8 -60.83 -51.47 8.13
C VAL A 8 -60.92 -51.40 6.59
N PRO A 9 -60.06 -50.64 5.90
CA PRO A 9 -60.11 -50.51 4.45
C PRO A 9 -60.04 -51.90 3.78
N ALA A 10 -60.92 -52.20 2.83
CA ALA A 10 -61.09 -53.52 2.19
C ALA A 10 -59.87 -54.03 1.37
N ARG A 11 -58.70 -53.39 1.49
CA ARG A 11 -57.46 -53.68 0.74
C ARG A 11 -56.38 -54.40 1.55
N PHE A 12 -56.65 -54.77 2.80
CA PHE A 12 -55.69 -55.48 3.64
C PHE A 12 -56.03 -56.96 3.70
N GLU A 13 -55.06 -57.83 3.39
CA GLU A 13 -55.17 -59.24 3.71
C GLU A 13 -55.17 -59.39 5.25
N PRO A 14 -56.27 -59.88 5.86
CA PRO A 14 -56.44 -59.83 7.31
C PRO A 14 -55.37 -60.59 8.09
N GLU A 15 -54.84 -61.68 7.51
CA GLU A 15 -53.85 -62.54 8.15
C GLU A 15 -52.47 -61.88 8.24
N GLY A 16 -51.96 -61.31 7.14
CA GLY A 16 -50.66 -60.62 7.14
C GLY A 16 -50.64 -59.32 7.96
N LEU A 17 -51.79 -58.63 8.05
CA LEU A 17 -51.90 -57.45 8.91
C LEU A 17 -51.84 -57.82 10.40
N LEU A 18 -52.45 -58.94 10.80
CA LEU A 18 -52.40 -59.40 12.19
C LEU A 18 -50.98 -59.75 12.61
N GLU A 19 -50.24 -60.47 11.78
CA GLU A 19 -48.83 -60.81 12.03
C GLU A 19 -47.98 -59.54 12.19
N THR A 20 -48.14 -58.59 11.27
CA THR A 20 -47.44 -57.30 11.33
C THR A 20 -47.77 -56.53 12.63
N VAL A 21 -49.05 -56.47 13.02
CA VAL A 21 -49.47 -55.79 14.25
C VAL A 21 -48.91 -56.46 15.50
N LEU A 22 -48.86 -57.80 15.53
CA LEU A 22 -48.28 -58.54 16.65
C LEU A 22 -46.78 -58.29 16.78
N ASP A 23 -46.07 -58.22 15.65
CA ASP A 23 -44.62 -58.00 15.60
C ASP A 23 -44.20 -56.58 16.02
N VAL A 24 -44.96 -55.56 15.59
CA VAL A 24 -44.65 -54.17 15.94
C VAL A 24 -45.21 -53.74 17.30
N SER A 25 -46.09 -54.56 17.91
CA SER A 25 -46.67 -54.25 19.22
C SER A 25 -45.59 -54.25 20.30
N LEU A 26 -45.43 -53.09 20.96
CA LEU A 26 -44.54 -52.93 22.11
C LEU A 26 -45.15 -53.54 23.39
N THR A 27 -46.43 -53.87 23.37
CA THR A 27 -47.13 -54.45 24.51
C THR A 27 -47.06 -55.98 24.43
N PRO A 28 -46.60 -56.68 25.48
CA PRO A 28 -46.66 -58.13 25.59
C PRO A 28 -48.09 -58.67 25.39
N LEU A 29 -48.27 -59.50 24.36
CA LEU A 29 -49.53 -60.14 24.02
C LEU A 29 -49.38 -61.67 24.12
N LEU A 30 -50.35 -62.32 24.75
CA LEU A 30 -50.43 -63.77 24.91
C LEU A 30 -51.74 -64.29 24.31
N LEU A 31 -51.67 -65.39 23.58
CA LEU A 31 -52.85 -66.10 23.10
C LEU A 31 -53.02 -67.40 23.89
N LEU A 32 -54.18 -67.56 24.53
CA LEU A 32 -54.49 -68.72 25.35
C LEU A 32 -55.68 -69.50 24.80
N ARG A 33 -55.72 -70.81 25.07
CA ARG A 33 -56.93 -71.65 24.88
C ARG A 33 -57.30 -72.41 26.15
N PRO A 34 -58.59 -72.68 26.40
CA PRO A 34 -59.01 -73.55 27.49
C PRO A 34 -58.37 -74.94 27.35
N TRP A 35 -57.74 -75.44 28.42
CA TRP A 35 -57.14 -76.76 28.42
C TRP A 35 -58.13 -77.79 28.97
N SER A 36 -58.54 -78.73 28.13
CA SER A 36 -59.33 -79.91 28.50
C SER A 36 -58.36 -81.07 28.77
N GLY A 37 -58.16 -81.41 30.04
CA GLY A 37 -57.10 -82.32 30.50
C GLY A 37 -57.20 -83.79 30.06
N ARG A 38 -58.03 -84.16 29.07
CA ARG A 38 -58.14 -85.49 28.42
C ARG A 38 -59.03 -85.39 27.17
N ALA A 39 -58.74 -86.21 26.15
CA ALA A 39 -59.41 -86.24 24.84
C ALA A 39 -60.91 -86.67 24.89
N GLY A 40 -61.76 -85.79 25.41
CA GLY A 40 -63.23 -85.83 25.34
C GLY A 40 -63.79 -84.48 24.85
N PRO A 41 -65.12 -84.35 24.61
CA PRO A 41 -65.69 -83.11 24.08
C PRO A 41 -65.33 -81.93 24.99
N ALA A 42 -64.94 -80.81 24.37
CA ALA A 42 -64.40 -79.64 25.04
C ALA A 42 -65.30 -79.17 26.20
N GLU A 43 -64.75 -79.16 27.42
CA GLU A 43 -65.39 -78.51 28.57
C GLU A 43 -65.65 -77.04 28.23
N PRO A 44 -66.80 -76.46 28.65
CA PRO A 44 -67.06 -75.05 28.44
C PRO A 44 -65.94 -74.21 29.08
N ALA A 45 -65.44 -73.19 28.38
CA ALA A 45 -64.28 -72.40 28.79
C ALA A 45 -64.37 -71.78 30.20
N ALA A 46 -65.56 -71.68 30.78
CA ALA A 46 -65.80 -71.25 32.16
C ALA A 46 -65.40 -72.30 33.21
N GLU A 47 -65.38 -73.58 32.85
CA GLU A 47 -65.08 -74.73 33.73
C GLU A 47 -63.65 -75.28 33.53
N ALA A 48 -62.90 -74.73 32.58
CA ALA A 48 -61.55 -75.20 32.22
C ALA A 48 -60.58 -75.23 33.43
N THR A 49 -59.93 -76.37 33.62
CA THR A 49 -59.01 -76.59 34.74
C THR A 49 -57.70 -75.80 34.60
N ASP A 50 -57.26 -75.51 33.38
CA ASP A 50 -56.11 -74.68 33.04
C ASP A 50 -56.30 -73.99 31.67
N PHE A 51 -55.33 -73.18 31.24
CA PHE A 51 -55.30 -72.60 29.89
C PHE A 51 -53.95 -72.87 29.23
N ALA A 52 -53.97 -73.42 28.02
CA ALA A 52 -52.79 -73.62 27.19
C ALA A 52 -52.25 -72.28 26.66
N LEU A 53 -50.93 -72.10 26.66
CA LEU A 53 -50.28 -70.91 26.12
C LEU A 53 -49.81 -71.19 24.69
N ASP A 54 -50.60 -70.76 23.71
CA ASP A 54 -50.37 -71.11 22.31
C ASP A 54 -49.43 -70.15 21.61
N TYR A 55 -49.47 -68.84 21.93
CA TYR A 55 -48.64 -67.84 21.26
C TYR A 55 -48.22 -66.68 22.15
N LEU A 56 -47.00 -66.18 21.90
CA LEU A 56 -46.41 -64.96 22.46
C LEU A 56 -45.87 -64.08 21.33
N ASN A 57 -46.28 -62.81 21.30
CA ASN A 57 -45.66 -61.84 20.39
C ASN A 57 -44.21 -61.51 20.82
N PRO A 58 -43.40 -60.82 20.00
CA PRO A 58 -42.00 -60.53 20.34
C PRO A 58 -41.81 -59.80 21.68
N ALA A 59 -42.74 -58.91 22.06
CA ALA A 59 -42.70 -58.24 23.36
C ALA A 59 -42.97 -59.22 24.52
N GLY A 60 -43.90 -60.17 24.36
CA GLY A 60 -44.19 -61.23 25.33
C GLY A 60 -43.06 -62.24 25.47
N GLN A 61 -42.39 -62.59 24.35
CA GLN A 61 -41.20 -63.44 24.36
C GLN A 61 -40.07 -62.80 25.18
N ARG A 62 -39.85 -61.49 25.03
CA ARG A 62 -38.87 -60.73 25.83
C ARG A 62 -39.24 -60.66 27.30
N LEU A 63 -40.52 -60.42 27.62
CA LEU A 63 -40.96 -60.27 29.01
C LEU A 63 -40.88 -61.60 29.79
N LEU A 64 -41.33 -62.70 29.18
CA LEU A 64 -41.41 -64.01 29.85
C LEU A 64 -40.17 -64.89 29.61
N ALA A 65 -39.25 -64.47 28.74
CA ALA A 65 -38.11 -65.26 28.28
C ALA A 65 -38.52 -66.64 27.72
N LEU A 66 -39.63 -66.68 26.99
CA LEU A 66 -40.22 -67.87 26.38
C LEU A 66 -40.28 -67.73 24.85
N PRO A 67 -40.23 -68.83 24.07
CA PRO A 67 -40.35 -68.76 22.61
C PRO A 67 -41.77 -68.39 22.16
N ALA A 68 -41.95 -68.03 20.89
CA ALA A 68 -43.23 -67.64 20.30
C ALA A 68 -44.36 -68.66 20.53
N HIS A 69 -44.05 -69.96 20.50
CA HIS A 69 -44.96 -71.06 20.82
C HIS A 69 -44.40 -71.88 21.98
N PRO A 70 -44.63 -71.47 23.24
CA PRO A 70 -43.99 -72.10 24.40
C PRO A 70 -44.63 -73.44 24.79
N GLY A 71 -45.83 -73.75 24.29
CA GLY A 71 -46.60 -74.94 24.69
C GLY A 71 -47.03 -74.86 26.16
N GLY A 72 -47.39 -75.99 26.77
CA GLY A 72 -47.73 -76.03 28.20
C GLY A 72 -48.96 -75.20 28.59
N THR A 73 -49.11 -74.91 29.87
CA THR A 73 -50.26 -74.19 30.43
C THR A 73 -49.83 -72.99 31.29
N LEU A 74 -50.78 -72.15 31.71
CA LEU A 74 -50.48 -71.07 32.63
C LEU A 74 -49.81 -71.56 33.93
N ARG A 75 -50.17 -72.74 34.43
CA ARG A 75 -49.51 -73.34 35.61
C ARG A 75 -48.07 -73.77 35.36
N THR A 76 -47.70 -74.12 34.12
CA THR A 76 -46.32 -74.50 33.80
C THR A 76 -45.41 -73.28 33.69
N HIS A 77 -45.94 -72.15 33.20
CA HIS A 77 -45.14 -70.97 32.84
C HIS A 77 -45.15 -69.86 33.90
N PHE A 78 -46.14 -69.84 34.79
CA PHE A 78 -46.27 -68.81 35.81
C PHE A 78 -46.13 -69.40 37.22
N PRO A 79 -45.50 -68.67 38.16
CA PRO A 79 -45.42 -69.09 39.56
C PRO A 79 -46.80 -69.29 40.17
N GLY A 80 -46.94 -70.24 41.11
CA GLY A 80 -48.23 -70.65 41.69
C GLY A 80 -49.23 -69.53 42.04
N PRO A 81 -48.84 -68.46 42.77
CA PRO A 81 -49.74 -67.35 43.09
C PRO A 81 -50.21 -66.57 41.86
N VAL A 82 -49.30 -66.32 40.92
CA VAL A 82 -49.58 -65.59 39.67
C VAL A 82 -50.44 -66.45 38.74
N ALA A 83 -50.09 -67.73 38.59
CA ALA A 83 -50.87 -68.68 37.81
C ALA A 83 -52.30 -68.80 38.34
N ALA A 84 -52.48 -68.89 39.66
CA ALA A 84 -53.82 -68.94 40.27
C ALA A 84 -54.65 -67.67 39.97
N ALA A 85 -54.03 -66.49 40.04
CA ALA A 85 -54.71 -65.23 39.76
C ALA A 85 -55.06 -65.07 38.28
N LEU A 86 -54.14 -65.42 37.37
CA LEU A 86 -54.39 -65.43 35.92
C LEU A 86 -55.48 -66.43 35.55
N LEU A 87 -55.48 -67.64 36.12
CA LEU A 87 -56.52 -68.65 35.86
C LEU A 87 -57.89 -68.19 36.30
N ALA A 88 -58.02 -67.66 37.52
CA ALA A 88 -59.27 -67.12 38.02
C ALA A 88 -59.79 -65.98 37.11
N PHE A 89 -58.89 -65.16 36.60
CA PHE A 89 -59.22 -64.09 35.66
C PHE A 89 -59.64 -64.62 34.29
N CYS A 90 -58.90 -65.57 33.69
CA CYS A 90 -59.24 -66.17 32.41
C CYS A 90 -60.62 -66.84 32.45
N ARG A 91 -60.93 -67.60 33.50
CA ARG A 91 -62.27 -68.21 33.70
C ARG A 91 -63.37 -67.17 33.76
N ARG A 92 -63.16 -66.06 34.48
CA ARG A 92 -64.12 -64.95 34.56
C ARG A 92 -64.36 -64.29 33.20
N GLN A 93 -63.32 -64.13 32.39
CA GLN A 93 -63.43 -63.56 31.04
C GLN A 93 -64.19 -64.48 30.06
N CYS A 94 -64.24 -65.79 30.33
CA CYS A 94 -65.02 -66.74 29.55
C CYS A 94 -66.48 -66.90 30.01
N GLY A 95 -66.85 -66.33 31.17
CA GLY A 95 -68.21 -66.36 31.72
C GLY A 95 -69.15 -65.29 31.13
N PRO A 96 -70.43 -65.28 31.52
CA PRO A 96 -71.45 -64.38 30.96
C PRO A 96 -71.24 -62.89 31.28
N ASN A 97 -70.34 -62.55 32.21
CA ASN A 97 -70.09 -61.18 32.65
C ASN A 97 -68.56 -60.91 32.79
N PRO A 98 -67.86 -60.54 31.70
CA PRO A 98 -66.42 -60.28 31.73
C PRO A 98 -66.08 -59.04 32.56
N THR A 99 -65.02 -59.11 33.38
CA THR A 99 -64.57 -58.02 34.26
C THR A 99 -63.57 -57.08 33.59
N ALA A 100 -63.52 -55.81 34.00
CA ALA A 100 -62.55 -54.83 33.50
C ALA A 100 -61.15 -55.05 34.10
N GLY A 101 -60.28 -55.75 33.37
CA GLY A 101 -58.85 -55.88 33.68
C GLY A 101 -58.49 -56.52 35.03
N LEU A 102 -57.20 -56.77 35.26
CA LEU A 102 -56.64 -57.27 36.51
C LEU A 102 -55.26 -56.64 36.70
N VAL A 103 -54.91 -56.24 37.93
CA VAL A 103 -53.53 -55.82 38.24
C VAL A 103 -52.85 -56.95 38.99
N LEU A 104 -51.69 -57.38 38.49
CA LEU A 104 -50.89 -58.48 39.05
C LEU A 104 -49.50 -57.98 39.45
N SER A 105 -49.07 -58.35 40.65
CA SER A 105 -47.66 -58.26 41.00
C SER A 105 -46.94 -59.53 40.51
N TYR A 106 -46.09 -59.36 39.50
CA TYR A 106 -45.25 -60.44 38.96
C TYR A 106 -43.88 -60.40 39.65
N PRO A 107 -43.30 -61.56 40.06
CA PRO A 107 -41.99 -61.57 40.69
C PRO A 107 -40.90 -61.25 39.64
N GLY A 108 -40.47 -59.99 39.66
CA GLY A 108 -39.53 -59.32 38.74
C GLY A 108 -39.48 -57.82 39.10
N PRO A 109 -38.51 -57.03 38.61
CA PRO A 109 -38.15 -55.75 39.21
C PRO A 109 -39.32 -54.73 39.22
N ASN A 110 -39.81 -54.48 40.43
CA ASN A 110 -40.45 -53.28 40.98
C ASN A 110 -41.74 -52.69 40.42
N HIS A 111 -42.44 -53.27 39.45
CA HIS A 111 -43.68 -52.65 38.95
C HIS A 111 -44.87 -53.62 38.77
N PRO A 112 -46.09 -53.24 39.22
CA PRO A 112 -47.30 -54.04 38.99
C PRO A 112 -47.62 -54.11 37.49
N LEU A 113 -47.95 -55.31 37.00
CA LEU A 113 -48.41 -55.52 35.63
C LEU A 113 -49.93 -55.32 35.56
N ARG A 114 -50.40 -54.44 34.68
CA ARG A 114 -51.82 -54.36 34.33
C ARG A 114 -52.12 -55.36 33.22
N VAL A 115 -53.10 -56.21 33.46
CA VAL A 115 -53.54 -57.30 32.59
C VAL A 115 -54.92 -56.94 32.03
N ALA A 116 -55.05 -56.94 30.72
CA ALA A 116 -56.34 -56.87 30.03
C ALA A 116 -56.53 -58.15 29.21
N ALA A 117 -57.76 -58.66 29.11
CA ALA A 117 -58.03 -59.84 28.30
C ALA A 117 -59.37 -59.75 27.58
N ARG A 118 -59.45 -60.36 26.39
CA ARG A 118 -60.67 -60.44 25.60
C ARG A 118 -60.78 -61.80 24.91
N ARG A 119 -61.95 -62.43 24.97
CA ARG A 119 -62.23 -63.69 24.29
C ARG A 119 -62.52 -63.45 22.81
N HIS A 120 -61.92 -64.26 21.94
CA HIS A 120 -62.18 -64.28 20.51
C HIS A 120 -62.24 -65.73 20.02
N GLY A 121 -63.45 -66.23 19.72
CA GLY A 121 -63.69 -67.63 19.40
C GLY A 121 -63.28 -68.56 20.55
N GLU A 122 -62.45 -69.55 20.22
CA GLU A 122 -61.88 -70.52 21.17
C GLU A 122 -60.68 -69.97 21.95
N HIS A 123 -60.16 -68.79 21.58
CA HIS A 123 -58.96 -68.21 22.18
C HIS A 123 -59.29 -67.04 23.12
N LEU A 124 -58.39 -66.79 24.08
CA LEU A 124 -58.37 -65.62 24.95
C LEU A 124 -57.08 -64.85 24.69
N VAL A 125 -57.20 -63.58 24.25
CA VAL A 125 -56.05 -62.70 24.04
C VAL A 125 -55.80 -61.92 25.32
N ILE A 126 -54.56 -61.94 25.83
CA ILE A 126 -54.13 -61.20 27.03
C ILE A 126 -53.08 -60.16 26.65
N SER A 127 -53.20 -58.96 27.19
CA SER A 127 -52.24 -57.88 27.11
C SER A 127 -51.67 -57.56 28.49
N LEU A 128 -50.35 -57.46 28.61
CA LEU A 128 -49.66 -57.07 29.84
C LEU A 128 -48.99 -55.71 29.64
N LEU A 129 -49.23 -54.76 30.54
CA LEU A 129 -48.58 -53.44 30.55
C LEU A 129 -47.78 -53.28 31.84
N GLN A 130 -46.50 -52.92 31.71
CA GLN A 130 -45.63 -52.55 32.83
C GLN A 130 -45.59 -51.01 32.96
N GLU A 131 -45.98 -50.47 34.11
CA GLU A 131 -45.83 -49.04 34.41
C GLU A 131 -44.39 -48.77 34.89
N ALA A 132 -43.65 -47.85 34.25
CA ALA A 132 -42.31 -47.48 34.68
C ALA A 132 -42.38 -46.47 35.84
N GLY A 133 -41.80 -46.80 36.99
CA GLY A 133 -41.70 -45.92 38.16
C GLY A 133 -40.29 -45.37 38.37
N MET A 134 -40.13 -44.06 38.13
CA MET A 134 -39.19 -43.08 38.72
C MET A 134 -37.73 -43.49 39.03
N LEU A 135 -36.80 -43.00 38.20
CA LEU A 135 -35.35 -42.79 38.44
C LEU A 135 -34.94 -41.38 37.93
N GLU A 136 -35.66 -40.32 38.30
CA GLU A 136 -35.46 -38.97 37.73
C GLU A 136 -34.54 -38.05 38.56
N GLU A 137 -34.40 -38.26 39.88
CA GLU A 137 -33.73 -37.29 40.77
C GLU A 137 -32.19 -37.27 40.63
N ASP A 138 -31.51 -38.42 40.63
CA ASP A 138 -30.04 -38.47 40.59
C ASP A 138 -29.43 -38.06 39.22
N ALA A 139 -30.15 -38.33 38.12
CA ALA A 139 -29.69 -37.97 36.78
C ALA A 139 -29.87 -36.47 36.48
N ALA A 140 -30.92 -35.86 37.02
CA ALA A 140 -31.20 -34.43 36.86
C ALA A 140 -30.12 -33.56 37.54
N GLU A 141 -29.68 -33.95 38.74
CA GLU A 141 -28.65 -33.20 39.50
C GLU A 141 -27.28 -33.22 38.82
N VAL A 142 -26.88 -34.38 38.25
CA VAL A 142 -25.63 -34.51 37.48
C VAL A 142 -25.66 -33.68 36.20
N ILE A 143 -26.79 -33.69 35.47
CA ILE A 143 -26.96 -32.90 34.24
C ILE A 143 -26.92 -31.40 34.52
N ASP A 144 -27.59 -30.94 35.59
CA ASP A 144 -27.59 -29.52 35.96
C ASP A 144 -26.19 -29.05 36.37
N THR A 145 -25.48 -29.84 37.19
CA THR A 145 -24.09 -29.52 37.59
C THR A 145 -23.16 -29.45 36.37
N GLN A 146 -23.29 -30.36 35.41
CA GLN A 146 -22.48 -30.35 34.19
C GLN A 146 -22.83 -29.17 33.27
N ALA A 147 -24.10 -28.81 33.17
CA ALA A 147 -24.56 -27.63 32.42
C ALA A 147 -24.03 -26.33 33.03
N GLN A 148 -24.08 -26.19 34.36
CA GLN A 148 -23.52 -25.04 35.09
C GLN A 148 -22.01 -24.90 34.85
N THR A 149 -21.27 -26.00 34.92
CA THR A 149 -19.82 -26.02 34.68
C THR A 149 -19.49 -25.61 33.23
N SER A 150 -20.23 -26.15 32.26
CA SER A 150 -20.07 -25.81 30.84
C SER A 150 -20.40 -24.34 30.57
N ASN A 151 -21.49 -23.81 31.16
CA ASN A 151 -21.86 -22.40 31.03
C ASN A 151 -20.79 -21.46 31.62
N GLN A 152 -20.21 -21.81 32.78
CA GLN A 152 -19.11 -21.04 33.35
C GLN A 152 -17.86 -21.06 32.46
N ALA A 153 -17.50 -22.21 31.88
CA ALA A 153 -16.39 -22.31 30.94
C ALA A 153 -16.62 -21.50 29.66
N LEU A 154 -17.85 -21.50 29.14
CA LEU A 154 -18.23 -20.70 27.98
C LEU A 154 -18.14 -19.20 28.27
N LEU A 155 -18.62 -18.75 29.43
CA LEU A 155 -18.52 -17.34 29.85
C LEU A 155 -17.06 -16.88 29.95
N ARG A 156 -16.19 -17.71 30.54
CA ARG A 156 -14.73 -17.42 30.59
C ARG A 156 -14.14 -17.31 29.19
N THR A 157 -14.47 -18.25 28.30
CA THR A 157 -14.00 -18.23 26.91
C THR A 157 -14.50 -17.01 26.15
N GLN A 158 -15.77 -16.63 26.31
CA GLN A 158 -16.35 -15.43 25.69
C GLN A 158 -15.68 -14.16 26.21
N GLN A 159 -15.41 -14.06 27.51
CA GLN A 159 -14.66 -12.93 28.08
C GLN A 159 -13.24 -12.85 27.53
N GLN A 160 -12.55 -13.99 27.43
CA GLN A 160 -11.19 -14.05 26.90
C GLN A 160 -11.14 -13.68 25.41
N LEU A 161 -12.11 -14.14 24.62
CA LEU A 161 -12.25 -13.73 23.20
C LEU A 161 -12.52 -12.23 23.05
N ARG A 162 -13.37 -11.64 23.90
CA ARG A 162 -13.61 -10.19 23.90
C ARG A 162 -12.34 -9.41 24.18
N GLN A 163 -11.60 -9.79 25.23
CA GLN A 163 -10.33 -9.16 25.57
C GLN A 163 -9.31 -9.25 24.42
N LEU A 164 -9.21 -10.42 23.77
CA LEU A 164 -8.31 -10.63 22.65
C LEU A 164 -8.73 -9.80 21.42
N SER A 165 -10.03 -9.74 21.12
CA SER A 165 -10.59 -8.92 20.05
C SER A 165 -10.31 -7.44 20.28
N GLU A 166 -10.47 -6.94 21.51
CA GLU A 166 -10.19 -5.55 21.86
C GLU A 166 -8.69 -5.23 21.75
N ALA A 167 -7.83 -6.13 22.23
CA ALA A 167 -6.38 -6.00 22.12
C ALA A 167 -5.92 -5.96 20.64
N LEU A 168 -6.41 -6.88 19.81
CA LEU A 168 -6.12 -6.90 18.37
C LEU A 168 -6.62 -5.63 17.66
N ALA A 169 -7.83 -5.16 17.99
CA ALA A 169 -8.36 -3.92 17.43
C ALA A 169 -7.51 -2.71 17.84
N SER A 170 -7.01 -2.67 19.07
CA SER A 170 -6.09 -1.64 19.55
C SER A 170 -4.77 -1.67 18.78
N GLN A 171 -4.16 -2.84 18.64
CA GLN A 171 -2.89 -3.01 17.90
C GLN A 171 -3.05 -2.64 16.42
N ALA A 172 -4.16 -3.03 15.79
CA ALA A 172 -4.45 -2.67 14.39
C ALA A 172 -4.61 -1.15 14.20
N ARG A 173 -5.27 -0.47 15.14
CA ARG A 173 -5.40 1.00 15.13
C ARG A 173 -4.05 1.68 15.27
N GLU A 174 -3.20 1.20 16.17
CA GLU A 174 -1.87 1.75 16.40
C GLU A 174 -0.97 1.55 15.18
N HIS A 175 -0.91 0.34 14.61
CA HIS A 175 -0.13 0.08 13.39
C HIS A 175 -0.61 0.94 12.20
N THR A 176 -1.94 1.09 12.04
CA THR A 176 -2.51 1.96 11.01
C THR A 176 -2.11 3.43 11.22
N ARG A 177 -2.09 3.90 12.48
CA ARG A 177 -1.64 5.25 12.81
C ARG A 177 -0.17 5.44 12.49
N GLN A 178 0.69 4.49 12.85
CA GLN A 178 2.13 4.52 12.56
C GLN A 178 2.40 4.56 11.06
N LEU A 179 1.74 3.71 10.27
CA LEU A 179 1.86 3.71 8.81
C LEU A 179 1.41 5.04 8.20
N ARG A 180 0.31 5.63 8.69
CA ARG A 180 -0.16 6.94 8.22
C ARG A 180 0.83 8.05 8.54
N GLN A 181 1.43 8.02 9.74
CA GLN A 181 2.45 9.00 10.15
C GLN A 181 3.72 8.86 9.30
N ALA A 182 4.22 7.63 9.12
CA ALA A 182 5.40 7.36 8.30
C ALA A 182 5.19 7.80 6.84
N ARG A 183 4.02 7.51 6.27
CA ARG A 183 3.68 7.94 4.90
C ARG A 183 3.54 9.45 4.78
N ALA A 184 2.87 10.10 5.72
CA ALA A 184 2.75 11.56 5.72
C ALA A 184 4.11 12.26 5.85
N GLU A 185 5.04 11.69 6.62
CA GLU A 185 6.40 12.21 6.72
C GLU A 185 7.19 12.00 5.43
N ALA A 186 7.12 10.82 4.82
CA ALA A 186 7.74 10.54 3.53
C ALA A 186 7.21 11.50 2.43
N ASP A 187 5.89 11.70 2.36
CA ASP A 187 5.27 12.62 1.41
C ASP A 187 5.75 14.07 1.62
N ARG A 188 5.90 14.51 2.88
CA ARG A 188 6.45 15.85 3.19
C ARG A 188 7.91 15.98 2.77
N GLN A 189 8.72 14.96 2.99
CA GLN A 189 10.12 14.96 2.59
C GLN A 189 10.25 15.00 1.06
N GLN A 190 9.46 14.18 0.35
CA GLN A 190 9.42 14.19 -1.11
C GLN A 190 9.00 15.56 -1.65
N GLN A 191 7.90 16.13 -1.14
CA GLN A 191 7.46 17.48 -1.55
C GLN A 191 8.53 18.56 -1.29
N ARG A 192 9.28 18.44 -0.19
CA ARG A 192 10.37 19.36 0.12
C ARG A 192 11.52 19.25 -0.89
N LEU A 193 11.92 18.03 -1.26
CA LEU A 193 12.94 17.78 -2.29
C LEU A 193 12.49 18.27 -3.66
N GLU A 194 11.26 17.95 -4.07
CA GLU A 194 10.68 18.43 -5.33
C GLU A 194 10.65 19.96 -5.38
N ARG A 195 10.31 20.62 -4.26
CA ARG A 195 10.34 22.08 -4.17
C ARG A 195 11.74 22.65 -4.35
N PHE A 196 12.74 22.08 -3.68
CA PHE A 196 14.13 22.50 -3.84
C PHE A 196 14.62 22.33 -5.28
N PHE A 197 14.34 21.19 -5.89
CA PHE A 197 14.70 20.91 -7.28
C PHE A 197 14.07 21.93 -8.23
N ARG A 198 12.76 22.21 -8.08
CA ARG A 198 12.04 23.18 -8.92
C ARG A 198 12.45 24.64 -8.73
N GLN A 199 12.87 25.02 -7.53
CA GLN A 199 13.26 26.40 -7.20
C GLN A 199 14.76 26.65 -7.37
N ALA A 200 15.54 25.62 -7.71
CA ALA A 200 16.97 25.76 -7.91
C ALA A 200 17.26 26.77 -9.05
N PRO A 201 18.16 27.74 -8.84
CA PRO A 201 18.49 28.74 -9.85
C PRO A 201 19.35 28.17 -10.98
N ALA A 202 20.07 27.05 -10.74
CA ALA A 202 20.82 26.33 -11.76
C ALA A 202 19.88 25.51 -12.64
N ALA A 203 20.20 25.37 -13.92
CA ALA A 203 19.51 24.40 -14.78
C ALA A 203 20.00 22.99 -14.41
N ILE A 204 19.06 22.12 -14.00
CA ILE A 204 19.36 20.75 -13.57
C ILE A 204 18.51 19.78 -14.39
N CYS A 205 19.16 18.74 -14.91
CA CYS A 205 18.47 17.56 -15.43
C CYS A 205 19.07 16.27 -14.87
N VAL A 206 18.25 15.22 -14.88
CA VAL A 206 18.63 13.85 -14.56
C VAL A 206 18.34 13.01 -15.80
N LEU A 207 19.37 12.29 -16.24
CA LEU A 207 19.37 11.41 -17.39
C LEU A 207 19.43 9.96 -16.88
N ASP A 208 18.56 9.11 -17.38
CA ASP A 208 18.39 7.73 -16.98
C ASP A 208 18.96 6.76 -18.01
N GLY A 209 19.63 5.71 -17.52
CA GLY A 209 20.12 4.61 -18.32
C GLY A 209 21.23 4.94 -19.31
N PRO A 210 21.66 3.95 -20.11
CA PRO A 210 22.76 4.11 -21.08
C PRO A 210 22.37 4.99 -22.27
N ASP A 211 21.08 5.10 -22.58
CA ASP A 211 20.55 5.95 -23.66
C ASP A 211 20.35 7.42 -23.22
N LEU A 212 20.65 7.72 -21.94
CA LEU A 212 20.58 9.05 -21.34
C LEU A 212 19.22 9.73 -21.59
N VAL A 213 18.15 9.07 -21.17
CA VAL A 213 16.77 9.55 -21.32
C VAL A 213 16.47 10.59 -20.25
N PHE A 214 15.89 11.73 -20.62
CA PHE A 214 15.48 12.74 -19.63
C PHE A 214 14.42 12.18 -18.67
N GLU A 215 14.81 11.94 -17.42
CA GLU A 215 13.91 11.51 -16.36
C GLU A 215 13.33 12.70 -15.60
N LEU A 216 14.19 13.65 -15.24
CA LEU A 216 13.81 14.87 -14.52
C LEU A 216 14.48 16.09 -15.14
N ILE A 217 13.74 17.19 -15.21
CA ILE A 217 14.27 18.51 -15.55
C ILE A 217 13.63 19.54 -14.62
N ASN A 218 14.41 20.50 -14.15
CA ASN A 218 13.85 21.62 -13.41
C ASN A 218 13.41 22.76 -14.35
N PRO A 219 12.61 23.73 -13.87
CA PRO A 219 12.16 24.85 -14.68
C PRO A 219 13.32 25.66 -15.32
N ALA A 220 14.44 25.82 -14.62
CA ALA A 220 15.61 26.52 -15.16
C ALA A 220 16.21 25.78 -16.37
N TYR A 221 16.27 24.44 -16.35
CA TYR A 221 16.72 23.65 -17.49
C TYR A 221 15.75 23.73 -18.67
N GLN A 222 14.44 23.65 -18.41
CA GLN A 222 13.43 23.81 -19.46
C GLN A 222 13.48 25.20 -20.12
N GLN A 223 13.87 26.24 -19.37
CA GLN A 223 14.04 27.59 -19.91
C GLN A 223 15.22 27.71 -20.88
N LEU A 224 16.25 26.87 -20.78
CA LEU A 224 17.33 26.82 -21.78
C LEU A 224 16.77 26.41 -23.16
N PHE A 225 15.76 25.53 -23.19
CA PHE A 225 15.16 25.00 -24.41
C PHE A 225 13.63 25.25 -24.44
N PRO A 226 13.19 26.51 -24.57
CA PRO A 226 11.77 26.85 -24.51
C PRO A 226 10.98 26.17 -25.63
N GLY A 227 9.86 25.54 -25.27
CA GLY A 227 8.97 24.86 -26.22
C GLY A 227 9.44 23.48 -26.70
N ARG A 228 10.67 23.05 -26.39
CA ARG A 228 11.11 21.67 -26.66
C ARG A 228 10.53 20.70 -25.63
N ARG A 229 9.98 19.58 -26.11
CA ARG A 229 9.60 18.45 -25.25
C ARG A 229 10.84 17.61 -24.97
N LEU A 230 11.34 17.67 -23.74
CA LEU A 230 12.57 16.98 -23.32
C LEU A 230 12.29 15.70 -22.53
N LEU A 231 11.40 15.77 -21.53
CA LEU A 231 11.09 14.65 -20.63
C LEU A 231 10.70 13.38 -21.42
N HIS A 232 11.22 12.25 -20.95
CA HIS A 232 11.06 10.90 -21.50
C HIS A 232 11.61 10.69 -22.91
N ARG A 233 12.48 11.58 -23.40
CA ARG A 233 13.19 11.39 -24.67
C ARG A 233 14.68 11.17 -24.43
N PRO A 234 15.35 10.35 -25.25
CA PRO A 234 16.80 10.28 -25.27
C PRO A 234 17.42 11.66 -25.52
N LEU A 235 18.56 11.94 -24.88
CA LEU A 235 19.24 13.23 -24.99
C LEU A 235 19.47 13.65 -26.44
N LEU A 236 19.98 12.75 -27.28
CA LEU A 236 20.28 13.02 -28.69
C LEU A 236 19.04 13.13 -29.59
N GLU A 237 17.88 12.62 -29.17
CA GLU A 237 16.64 12.85 -29.91
C GLU A 237 16.07 14.23 -29.61
N ALA A 238 16.17 14.68 -28.36
CA ALA A 238 15.67 15.99 -27.94
C ALA A 238 16.62 17.13 -28.31
N LEU A 239 17.92 16.87 -28.29
CA LEU A 239 19.01 17.79 -28.60
C LEU A 239 20.00 17.15 -29.61
N PRO A 240 19.57 16.90 -30.86
CA PRO A 240 20.40 16.26 -31.88
C PRO A 240 21.66 17.05 -32.20
N GLU A 241 21.67 18.36 -31.93
CA GLU A 241 22.80 19.24 -32.13
C GLU A 241 24.02 18.83 -31.28
N LEU A 242 23.81 18.14 -30.15
CA LEU A 242 24.89 17.68 -29.28
C LEU A 242 25.67 16.50 -29.88
N ALA A 243 25.12 15.83 -30.88
CA ALA A 243 25.80 14.71 -31.54
C ALA A 243 27.17 15.16 -32.10
N GLY A 244 28.24 14.48 -31.68
CA GLY A 244 29.60 14.80 -32.10
C GLY A 244 30.25 15.99 -31.39
N GLN A 245 29.57 16.65 -30.45
CA GLN A 245 30.17 17.70 -29.62
C GLN A 245 30.96 17.11 -28.43
N PRO A 246 31.98 17.81 -27.90
CA PRO A 246 32.75 17.36 -26.74
C PRO A 246 31.88 17.07 -25.51
N VAL A 247 30.82 17.85 -25.31
CA VAL A 247 29.87 17.68 -24.19
C VAL A 247 29.18 16.30 -24.22
N TRP A 248 28.92 15.75 -25.41
CA TRP A 248 28.35 14.41 -25.56
C TRP A 248 29.36 13.33 -25.20
N GLN A 249 30.62 13.47 -25.66
CA GLN A 249 31.69 12.53 -25.32
C GLN A 249 31.96 12.51 -23.81
N ALA A 250 31.94 13.68 -23.17
CA ALA A 250 32.07 13.80 -21.73
C ALA A 250 30.96 13.05 -20.98
N LEU A 251 29.70 13.16 -21.41
CA LEU A 251 28.58 12.41 -20.81
C LEU A 251 28.80 10.90 -20.90
N GLN A 252 29.25 10.41 -22.06
CA GLN A 252 29.55 8.99 -22.23
C GLN A 252 30.69 8.54 -21.32
N GLN A 253 31.75 9.35 -21.18
CA GLN A 253 32.87 9.06 -20.28
C GLN A 253 32.44 9.02 -18.82
N VAL A 254 31.61 9.97 -18.38
CA VAL A 254 31.04 10.01 -17.03
C VAL A 254 30.20 8.76 -16.77
N TYR A 255 29.36 8.35 -17.72
CA TYR A 255 28.56 7.13 -17.58
C TYR A 255 29.41 5.86 -17.46
N MET A 256 30.52 5.77 -18.22
CA MET A 256 31.39 4.59 -18.22
C MET A 256 32.35 4.54 -17.03
N SER A 257 32.88 5.69 -16.61
CA SER A 257 33.95 5.77 -15.59
C SER A 257 33.44 6.10 -14.19
N GLY A 258 32.30 6.80 -14.09
CA GLY A 258 31.82 7.36 -12.84
C GLY A 258 32.53 8.65 -12.40
N GLU A 259 33.55 9.10 -13.13
CA GLU A 259 34.32 10.31 -12.83
C GLU A 259 33.51 11.56 -13.20
N THR A 260 33.36 12.48 -12.25
CA THR A 260 32.67 13.76 -12.49
C THR A 260 33.44 14.60 -13.49
N HIS A 261 32.74 15.13 -14.49
CA HIS A 261 33.29 16.07 -15.46
C HIS A 261 32.74 17.48 -15.23
N GLU A 262 33.61 18.49 -15.25
CA GLU A 262 33.24 19.89 -15.10
C GLU A 262 34.00 20.74 -16.11
N GLU A 263 33.29 21.61 -16.81
CA GLU A 263 33.89 22.61 -17.69
C GLU A 263 33.20 23.97 -17.56
N ILE A 264 34.00 25.03 -17.60
CA ILE A 264 33.55 26.42 -17.48
C ILE A 264 33.69 27.12 -18.82
N GLY A 265 32.61 27.71 -19.31
CA GLY A 265 32.62 28.53 -20.52
C GLY A 265 32.73 27.72 -21.81
N THR A 266 32.29 26.46 -21.81
CA THR A 266 32.26 25.61 -23.00
C THR A 266 31.31 26.21 -24.02
N ARG A 267 31.82 26.43 -25.23
CA ARG A 267 31.04 26.95 -26.36
C ARG A 267 30.29 25.81 -27.04
N ILE A 268 28.98 25.81 -26.92
CA ILE A 268 28.10 24.75 -27.43
C ILE A 268 27.12 25.38 -28.44
N PRO A 269 27.24 25.06 -29.74
CA PRO A 269 26.24 25.43 -30.73
C PRO A 269 24.97 24.61 -30.51
N ILE A 270 23.87 25.27 -30.16
CA ILE A 270 22.57 24.63 -29.95
C ILE A 270 21.44 25.50 -30.50
N ALA A 271 20.35 24.87 -30.89
CA ALA A 271 19.09 25.57 -31.17
C ALA A 271 18.19 25.48 -29.93
N ARG A 272 17.76 26.64 -29.41
CA ARG A 272 16.92 26.69 -28.19
C ARG A 272 15.48 26.19 -28.43
N THR A 273 14.96 26.35 -29.64
CA THR A 273 13.64 25.84 -30.05
C THR A 273 13.80 24.70 -31.05
N GLU A 274 12.82 23.81 -31.14
CA GLU A 274 12.82 22.71 -32.11
C GLU A 274 12.82 23.27 -33.55
N GLY A 275 13.79 22.87 -34.37
CA GLY A 275 13.99 23.43 -35.72
C GLY A 275 14.45 24.89 -35.78
N GLY A 276 14.84 25.50 -34.65
CA GLY A 276 15.36 26.86 -34.60
C GLY A 276 16.79 27.00 -35.14
N PRO A 277 17.31 28.24 -35.27
CA PRO A 277 18.68 28.46 -35.72
C PRO A 277 19.69 27.99 -34.66
N LEU A 278 20.78 27.37 -35.12
CA LEU A 278 21.96 27.11 -34.28
C LEU A 278 22.58 28.43 -33.85
N GLN A 279 22.74 28.61 -32.55
CA GLN A 279 23.40 29.77 -31.95
C GLN A 279 24.46 29.31 -30.95
N GLU A 280 25.48 30.14 -30.78
CA GLU A 280 26.57 29.86 -29.85
C GLU A 280 26.18 30.31 -28.45
N TYR A 281 26.17 29.35 -27.53
CA TYR A 281 25.98 29.56 -26.11
C TYR A 281 27.22 29.09 -25.35
N TYR A 282 27.47 29.74 -24.21
CA TYR A 282 28.58 29.42 -23.34
C TYR A 282 28.04 28.86 -22.04
N PHE A 283 28.40 27.63 -21.70
CA PHE A 283 27.90 26.95 -20.50
C PHE A 283 29.03 26.66 -19.53
N HIS A 284 28.78 26.94 -18.25
CA HIS A 284 29.42 26.20 -17.17
C HIS A 284 28.56 24.99 -16.86
N HIS A 285 29.11 23.79 -17.02
CA HIS A 285 28.36 22.57 -16.81
C HIS A 285 29.14 21.55 -16.00
N ILE A 286 28.41 20.79 -15.18
CA ILE A 286 28.90 19.69 -14.35
C ILE A 286 28.08 18.46 -14.69
N GLN A 287 28.76 17.35 -14.94
CA GLN A 287 28.18 16.05 -15.27
C GLN A 287 28.65 15.05 -14.23
N GLN A 288 27.71 14.47 -13.49
CA GLN A 288 28.02 13.57 -12.39
C GLN A 288 27.24 12.26 -12.54
N ALA A 289 27.93 11.13 -12.41
CA ALA A 289 27.28 9.82 -12.44
C ALA A 289 26.30 9.65 -11.26
N ARG A 290 25.14 9.08 -11.56
CA ARG A 290 24.16 8.63 -10.58
C ARG A 290 24.33 7.13 -10.38
N TYR A 291 24.22 6.70 -9.12
CA TYR A 291 24.38 5.30 -8.74
C TYR A 291 23.07 4.76 -8.14
N ASN A 292 22.73 3.53 -8.50
CA ASN A 292 21.63 2.79 -7.90
C ASN A 292 22.01 2.17 -6.54
N ASP A 293 21.05 1.50 -5.89
CA ASP A 293 21.25 0.82 -4.61
C ASP A 293 22.32 -0.30 -4.64
N GLN A 294 22.72 -0.75 -5.83
CA GLN A 294 23.76 -1.76 -6.04
C GLN A 294 25.15 -1.14 -6.30
N GLY A 295 25.25 0.20 -6.28
CA GLY A 295 26.48 0.94 -6.56
C GLY A 295 26.87 0.95 -8.05
N GLN A 296 25.94 0.59 -8.94
CA GLN A 296 26.15 0.64 -10.39
C GLN A 296 25.67 1.98 -10.93
N ILE A 297 26.36 2.49 -11.96
CA ILE A 297 25.96 3.72 -12.63
C ILE A 297 24.67 3.44 -13.41
N ASP A 298 23.62 4.18 -13.10
CA ASP A 298 22.29 4.04 -13.70
C ASP A 298 21.79 5.33 -14.37
N GLY A 299 22.62 6.38 -14.39
CA GLY A 299 22.26 7.66 -14.97
C GLY A 299 23.32 8.74 -14.77
N ILE A 300 22.98 9.97 -15.16
CA ILE A 300 23.82 11.16 -15.00
C ILE A 300 22.96 12.32 -14.51
N ILE A 301 23.48 13.07 -13.55
CA ILE A 301 22.95 14.37 -13.15
C ILE A 301 23.78 15.46 -13.85
N VAL A 302 23.10 16.37 -14.54
CA VAL A 302 23.74 17.49 -15.23
C VAL A 302 23.28 18.80 -14.60
N PHE A 303 24.26 19.62 -14.24
CA PHE A 303 24.08 21.02 -13.87
C PHE A 303 24.59 21.88 -15.02
N ALA A 304 23.83 22.91 -15.39
CA ALA A 304 24.23 23.86 -16.41
C ALA A 304 23.90 25.30 -15.97
N ILE A 305 24.79 26.22 -16.30
CA ILE A 305 24.62 27.65 -16.12
C ILE A 305 24.95 28.32 -17.45
N ASP A 306 23.97 29.02 -18.03
CA ASP A 306 24.20 29.85 -19.21
C ASP A 306 25.01 31.09 -18.81
N MET A 307 26.25 31.16 -19.31
CA MET A 307 27.18 32.26 -19.08
C MET A 307 27.35 33.12 -20.35
N THR A 308 26.48 32.97 -21.35
CA THR A 308 26.60 33.66 -22.65
C THR A 308 26.62 35.17 -22.48
N GLU A 309 25.74 35.74 -21.65
CA GLU A 309 25.74 37.18 -21.37
C GLU A 309 27.04 37.61 -20.68
N HIS A 310 27.51 36.84 -19.69
CA HIS A 310 28.77 37.11 -19.00
C HIS A 310 29.97 37.14 -19.96
N VAL A 311 30.06 36.17 -20.87
CA VAL A 311 31.11 36.10 -21.89
C VAL A 311 31.00 37.29 -22.84
N ARG A 312 29.81 37.60 -23.37
CA ARG A 312 29.59 38.73 -24.30
C ARG A 312 29.94 40.07 -23.67
N VAL A 313 29.59 40.28 -22.40
CA VAL A 313 29.96 41.50 -21.67
C VAL A 313 31.47 41.59 -21.49
N ARG A 314 32.11 40.48 -21.09
CA ARG A 314 33.56 40.41 -20.93
C ARG A 314 34.29 40.73 -22.24
N GLU A 315 33.88 40.12 -23.35
CA GLU A 315 34.45 40.37 -24.68
C GLU A 315 34.25 41.83 -25.11
N ARG A 316 33.08 42.41 -24.85
CA ARG A 316 32.82 43.83 -25.15
C ARG A 316 33.73 44.77 -24.36
N VAL A 317 33.92 44.49 -23.07
CA VAL A 317 34.83 45.27 -22.21
C VAL A 317 36.27 45.16 -22.70
N GLN A 318 36.71 43.94 -23.01
CA GLN A 318 38.07 43.69 -23.54
C GLN A 318 38.28 44.39 -24.89
N GLY A 319 37.30 44.33 -25.79
CA GLY A 319 37.34 45.02 -27.08
C GLY A 319 37.46 46.54 -26.94
N LEU A 320 36.66 47.14 -26.05
CA LEU A 320 36.73 48.58 -25.77
C LEU A 320 38.07 48.98 -25.14
N GLN A 321 38.59 48.19 -24.20
CA GLN A 321 39.91 48.43 -23.61
C GLN A 321 41.02 48.39 -24.66
N ALA A 322 41.00 47.40 -25.56
CA ALA A 322 41.96 47.30 -26.65
C ALA A 322 41.88 48.51 -27.60
N GLN A 323 40.66 49.00 -27.91
CA GLN A 323 40.46 50.20 -28.72
C GLN A 323 41.01 51.46 -28.06
N VAL A 324 40.74 51.67 -26.76
CA VAL A 324 41.28 52.80 -25.99
C VAL A 324 42.80 52.75 -25.98
N GLN A 325 43.39 51.59 -25.68
CA GLN A 325 44.85 51.42 -25.67
C GLN A 325 45.48 51.71 -27.04
N ALA A 326 44.87 51.22 -28.12
CA ALA A 326 45.34 51.51 -29.48
C ALA A 326 45.26 53.01 -29.79
N GLY A 327 44.17 53.68 -29.41
CA GLY A 327 44.02 55.13 -29.56
C GLY A 327 45.07 55.92 -28.76
N THR A 328 45.31 55.57 -27.50
CA THR A 328 46.35 56.21 -26.68
C THR A 328 47.74 56.03 -27.26
N ARG A 329 48.08 54.83 -27.75
CA ARG A 329 49.38 54.57 -28.42
C ARG A 329 49.54 55.42 -29.68
N ARG A 330 48.48 55.52 -30.49
CA ARG A 330 48.49 56.34 -31.71
C ARG A 330 48.70 57.81 -31.40
N LEU A 331 47.96 58.37 -30.43
CA LEU A 331 48.14 59.76 -29.99
C LEU A 331 49.56 60.03 -29.45
N ALA A 332 50.12 59.08 -28.71
CA ALA A 332 51.49 59.20 -28.21
C ALA A 332 52.52 59.21 -29.36
N GLN A 333 52.34 58.37 -30.39
CA GLN A 333 53.20 58.32 -31.58
C GLN A 333 53.08 59.60 -32.43
N GLU A 334 51.86 60.09 -32.64
CA GLU A 334 51.59 61.34 -33.37
C GLU A 334 52.26 62.52 -32.64
N ARG A 335 52.12 62.60 -31.32
CA ARG A 335 52.78 63.63 -30.49
C ARG A 335 54.30 63.55 -30.57
N GLU A 336 54.88 62.35 -30.49
CA GLU A 336 56.34 62.18 -30.60
C GLU A 336 56.85 62.61 -31.98
N THR A 337 56.16 62.18 -33.05
CA THR A 337 56.50 62.57 -34.43
C THR A 337 56.46 64.10 -34.59
N PHE A 338 55.45 64.74 -34.02
CA PHE A 338 55.31 66.19 -34.02
C PHE A 338 56.48 66.90 -33.29
N TYR A 339 56.85 66.45 -32.09
CA TYR A 339 58.00 67.01 -31.38
C TYR A 339 59.34 66.77 -32.10
N GLN A 340 59.52 65.60 -32.73
CA GLN A 340 60.69 65.30 -33.55
C GLN A 340 60.80 66.24 -34.76
N ALA A 341 59.66 66.57 -35.39
CA ALA A 341 59.63 67.52 -36.49
C ALA A 341 60.14 68.90 -36.04
N PHE A 342 59.62 69.44 -34.94
CA PHE A 342 60.10 70.73 -34.40
C PHE A 342 61.55 70.70 -33.92
N ALA A 343 61.99 69.58 -33.33
CA ALA A 343 63.36 69.44 -32.83
C ALA A 343 64.40 69.53 -33.96
N ARG A 344 64.06 69.08 -35.17
CA ARG A 344 64.95 69.10 -36.35
C ARG A 344 64.83 70.36 -37.21
N THR A 345 63.86 71.23 -36.93
CA THR A 345 63.68 72.47 -37.70
C THR A 345 64.79 73.46 -37.37
N PRO A 346 65.49 74.03 -38.37
CA PRO A 346 66.57 75.01 -38.15
C PRO A 346 66.09 76.34 -37.56
N ALA A 347 64.81 76.68 -37.68
CA ALA A 347 64.22 77.88 -37.09
C ALA A 347 64.10 77.74 -35.57
N ALA A 348 64.35 78.82 -34.83
CA ALA A 348 64.09 78.87 -33.39
C ALA A 348 62.57 78.82 -33.14
N ILE A 349 62.11 77.73 -32.51
CA ILE A 349 60.69 77.48 -32.22
C ILE A 349 60.53 77.32 -30.72
N CYS A 350 59.52 77.98 -30.15
CA CYS A 350 59.03 77.72 -28.81
C CYS A 350 57.50 77.64 -28.79
N ILE A 351 56.94 76.91 -27.81
CA ILE A 351 55.51 76.83 -27.53
C ILE A 351 55.29 77.39 -26.13
N LEU A 352 54.38 78.35 -26.03
CA LEU A 352 54.04 79.07 -24.82
C LEU A 352 52.65 78.62 -24.33
N ARG A 353 52.46 78.55 -23.01
CA ARG A 353 51.21 78.08 -22.41
C ARG A 353 50.70 79.03 -21.34
N GLY A 354 49.38 79.27 -21.39
CA GLY A 354 48.65 80.08 -20.44
C GLY A 354 48.88 81.59 -20.61
N PRO A 355 48.15 82.41 -19.83
CA PRO A 355 48.17 83.87 -19.97
C PRO A 355 49.50 84.52 -19.57
N GLU A 356 50.35 83.82 -18.82
CA GLU A 356 51.69 84.31 -18.44
C GLU A 356 52.77 83.90 -19.46
N HIS A 357 52.38 83.33 -20.61
CA HIS A 357 53.28 82.91 -21.69
C HIS A 357 54.43 82.02 -21.19
N ARG A 358 54.10 80.95 -20.46
CA ARG A 358 55.12 80.06 -19.89
C ARG A 358 55.71 79.16 -20.97
N LEU A 359 57.03 79.07 -21.05
CA LEU A 359 57.75 78.25 -22.03
C LEU A 359 57.53 76.75 -21.77
N GLU A 360 56.66 76.11 -22.55
CA GLU A 360 56.32 74.68 -22.42
C GLU A 360 57.25 73.79 -23.26
N TYR A 361 57.59 74.23 -24.47
CA TYR A 361 58.53 73.56 -25.36
C TYR A 361 59.41 74.59 -26.08
N PHE A 362 60.64 74.21 -26.41
CA PHE A 362 61.52 74.95 -27.29
C PHE A 362 62.49 73.96 -27.96
N ASN A 363 62.90 74.24 -29.20
CA ASN A 363 63.85 73.40 -29.92
C ASN A 363 65.30 73.88 -29.71
N ALA A 364 66.28 73.11 -30.19
CA ALA A 364 67.70 73.40 -30.01
C ALA A 364 68.11 74.76 -30.60
N ALA A 365 67.51 75.17 -31.73
CA ALA A 365 67.77 76.48 -32.34
C ALA A 365 67.34 77.64 -31.42
N TYR A 366 66.23 77.48 -30.70
CA TYR A 366 65.78 78.47 -29.71
C TYR A 366 66.68 78.51 -28.48
N GLU A 367 67.12 77.35 -28.00
CA GLU A 367 68.05 77.26 -26.86
C GLU A 367 69.40 77.93 -27.16
N GLN A 368 69.90 77.80 -28.39
CA GLN A 368 71.13 78.47 -28.84
C GLN A 368 71.05 80.00 -28.84
N LEU A 369 69.86 80.58 -29.00
CA LEU A 369 69.67 82.04 -28.90
C LEU A 369 69.77 82.55 -27.46
N PHE A 370 69.48 81.68 -26.48
CA PHE A 370 69.45 82.02 -25.06
C PHE A 370 70.22 80.97 -24.22
N PRO A 371 71.54 80.82 -24.45
CA PRO A 371 72.35 79.83 -23.76
C PRO A 371 72.39 80.09 -22.25
N ASP A 372 72.55 79.03 -21.46
CA ASP A 372 72.65 79.04 -19.99
C ASP A 372 71.43 79.60 -19.24
N ARG A 373 70.28 79.78 -19.91
CA ARG A 373 69.04 80.21 -19.27
C ARG A 373 68.16 79.03 -18.88
N GLN A 374 67.55 79.11 -17.69
CA GLN A 374 66.53 78.15 -17.28
C GLN A 374 65.19 78.51 -17.93
N LEU A 375 64.94 77.99 -19.13
CA LEU A 375 63.79 78.38 -19.95
C LEU A 375 62.50 77.62 -19.58
N ARG A 376 62.57 76.32 -19.33
CA ARG A 376 61.38 75.45 -19.23
C ARG A 376 60.49 75.81 -18.02
N GLY A 377 59.20 76.02 -18.29
CA GLY A 377 58.14 76.31 -17.30
C GLY A 377 58.11 77.75 -16.77
N ARG A 378 59.10 78.57 -17.12
CA ARG A 378 59.17 79.97 -16.70
C ARG A 378 58.37 80.88 -17.64
N PRO A 379 57.76 81.97 -17.14
CA PRO A 379 57.20 83.03 -17.98
C PRO A 379 58.27 83.60 -18.91
N VAL A 380 57.91 83.93 -20.15
CA VAL A 380 58.84 84.62 -21.08
C VAL A 380 59.40 85.89 -20.45
N ALA A 381 58.58 86.65 -19.71
CA ALA A 381 59.01 87.87 -19.03
C ALA A 381 60.16 87.66 -18.03
N GLU A 382 60.19 86.52 -17.34
CA GLU A 382 61.23 86.18 -16.37
C GLU A 382 62.46 85.54 -17.03
N ALA A 383 62.24 84.67 -18.02
CA ALA A 383 63.31 83.97 -18.72
C ALA A 383 64.07 84.90 -19.69
N GLN A 384 63.39 85.91 -20.23
CA GLN A 384 63.90 86.88 -21.20
C GLN A 384 63.48 88.30 -20.81
N PRO A 385 64.13 88.91 -19.80
CA PRO A 385 63.83 90.29 -19.40
C PRO A 385 63.96 91.29 -20.56
N GLU A 386 64.79 90.99 -21.55
CA GLU A 386 64.99 91.79 -22.75
C GLU A 386 63.75 91.80 -23.65
N ALA A 387 62.99 90.71 -23.68
CA ALA A 387 61.72 90.62 -24.41
C ALA A 387 60.66 91.57 -23.80
N VAL A 388 60.70 91.77 -22.48
CA VAL A 388 59.85 92.77 -21.81
C VAL A 388 60.25 94.18 -22.24
N ALA A 389 61.55 94.49 -22.20
CA ALA A 389 62.07 95.81 -22.55
C ALA A 389 61.80 96.19 -24.02
N GLN A 390 61.68 95.21 -24.92
CA GLN A 390 61.37 95.39 -26.33
C GLN A 390 59.86 95.40 -26.63
N GLY A 391 59.01 95.28 -25.61
CA GLY A 391 57.54 95.26 -25.76
C GLY A 391 56.97 93.95 -26.30
N PHE A 392 57.78 92.89 -26.41
CA PHE A 392 57.39 91.61 -27.00
C PHE A 392 56.30 90.88 -26.18
N VAL A 393 56.31 91.03 -24.85
CA VAL A 393 55.27 90.42 -23.99
C VAL A 393 53.88 90.99 -24.27
N ALA A 394 53.77 92.30 -24.55
CA ALA A 394 52.50 92.92 -24.90
C ALA A 394 51.96 92.39 -26.25
N LEU A 395 52.84 92.06 -27.19
CA LEU A 395 52.46 91.42 -28.45
C LEU A 395 51.96 89.98 -28.21
N LEU A 396 52.63 89.21 -27.35
CA LEU A 396 52.18 87.87 -26.96
C LEU A 396 50.81 87.92 -26.26
N ASP A 397 50.59 88.90 -25.38
CA ASP A 397 49.29 89.12 -24.73
C ASP A 397 48.18 89.40 -25.76
N GLN A 398 48.47 90.25 -26.76
CA GLN A 398 47.52 90.55 -27.82
C GLN A 398 47.20 89.29 -28.63
N VAL A 399 48.21 88.55 -29.11
CA VAL A 399 48.02 87.31 -29.88
C VAL A 399 47.22 86.27 -29.06
N TYR A 400 47.49 86.15 -27.76
CA TYR A 400 46.77 85.22 -26.88
C TYR A 400 45.29 85.61 -26.65
N GLN A 401 45.00 86.91 -26.55
CA GLN A 401 43.64 87.41 -26.32
C GLN A 401 42.80 87.44 -27.59
N THR A 402 43.39 87.80 -28.74
CA THR A 402 42.65 87.97 -30.00
C THR A 402 42.71 86.75 -30.92
N GLY A 403 43.76 85.94 -30.82
CA GLY A 403 44.04 84.83 -31.73
C GLY A 403 44.59 85.26 -33.10
N GLU A 404 44.83 86.56 -33.32
CA GLU A 404 45.38 87.08 -34.57
C GLU A 404 46.92 87.03 -34.56
N THR A 405 47.53 86.68 -35.70
CA THR A 405 48.99 86.65 -35.86
C THR A 405 49.56 88.06 -35.99
N TYR A 406 50.73 88.31 -35.38
CA TYR A 406 51.47 89.58 -35.44
C TYR A 406 52.47 89.64 -36.59
#